data_AF-A0A7C3Q2K4-F1
#
_entry.id   AF-A0A7C3Q2K4-F1
#
_cell.length_a   1.000
_cell.length_b   1.000
_cell.length_c   1.000
_cell.angle_alpha   90.00
_cell.angle_beta   90.00
_cell.angle_gamma   90.00
#
_symmetry.space_group_name_H-M   'P 1'
#
loop_
_entity.id
_entity.type
_entity.pdbx_description
1 polymer ?
#
loop_
_entity_poly.entity_id
_entity_poly.type
_entity_poly.pdbx_seq_one_letter_code
_entity_poly.pdbx_strand_id
1 'polypeptide(L)'
;MVGHRRVRSGFTLIELLVVIAIIALLIGILLPALGEARKSGRLTLCLSSMKQLGTSVHSYAADYQDKLASFTVTAASADRLTYPDLRAQAGGIDTAGAAAQAVDIIRRRTGDDGFPQIDGWIPHVLYTHLVLQDYLAARLP
;
A
#
# COMPACT_ATOMS: atom_id res chain seq x y z
N MET A 1 31.76 -70.89 -12.44
CA MET A 1 31.14 -69.55 -12.39
C MET A 1 31.83 -68.75 -11.29
N VAL A 2 32.70 -67.79 -11.64
CA VAL A 2 33.46 -66.99 -10.66
C VAL A 2 32.66 -65.72 -10.35
N GLY A 3 32.13 -65.62 -9.13
CA GLY A 3 31.38 -64.46 -8.66
C GLY A 3 32.31 -63.31 -8.27
N HIS A 4 32.21 -62.18 -8.98
CA HIS A 4 32.91 -60.96 -8.60
C HIS A 4 32.28 -60.38 -7.32
N ARG A 5 33.00 -60.44 -6.19
CA ARG A 5 32.64 -59.69 -4.97
C ARG A 5 32.70 -58.19 -5.28
N ARG A 6 31.55 -57.52 -5.34
CA ARG A 6 31.51 -56.05 -5.34
C ARG A 6 32.04 -55.56 -3.98
N VAL A 7 33.21 -54.96 -4.00
CA VAL A 7 33.74 -54.21 -2.85
C VAL A 7 32.77 -53.05 -2.61
N ARG A 8 32.08 -53.07 -1.48
CA ARG A 8 31.27 -51.93 -1.05
C ARG A 8 32.22 -50.89 -0.46
N SER A 9 32.41 -49.76 -1.15
CA SER A 9 33.11 -48.61 -0.58
C SER A 9 32.23 -48.03 0.54
N GLY A 10 32.69 -48.14 1.79
CA GLY A 10 32.09 -47.43 2.91
C GLY A 10 32.42 -45.94 2.81
N PHE A 11 31.43 -45.09 3.03
CA PHE A 11 31.62 -43.64 3.11
C PHE A 11 32.33 -43.31 4.42
N THR A 12 33.43 -42.57 4.37
CA THR A 12 34.16 -42.20 5.58
C THR A 12 33.47 -41.02 6.28
N LEU A 13 33.60 -40.94 7.61
CA LEU A 13 33.09 -39.82 8.41
C LEU A 13 33.67 -38.47 7.94
N ILE A 14 34.91 -38.46 7.47
CA ILE A 14 35.61 -37.26 6.98
C ILE A 14 34.99 -36.77 5.67
N GLU A 15 34.70 -37.68 4.72
CA GLU A 15 34.03 -37.31 3.47
C GLU A 15 32.67 -36.66 3.74
N LEU A 16 31.91 -37.16 4.73
CA LEU A 16 30.61 -36.60 5.09
C LEU A 16 30.75 -35.23 5.77
N LEU A 17 31.74 -35.08 6.64
CA LEU A 17 32.02 -33.82 7.34
C LEU A 17 32.40 -32.69 6.37
N VAL A 18 33.23 -32.98 5.37
CA VAL A 18 33.65 -31.98 4.38
C VAL A 18 32.45 -31.50 3.55
N VAL A 19 31.55 -32.42 3.18
CA VAL A 19 30.36 -32.07 2.38
C VAL A 19 29.43 -31.14 3.16
N ILE A 20 29.12 -31.44 4.41
CA ILE A 20 28.24 -30.57 5.21
C ILE A 20 28.89 -29.20 5.48
N ALA A 21 30.22 -29.15 5.63
CA ALA A 21 30.95 -27.90 5.81
C ALA A 21 30.85 -27.00 4.57
N ILE A 22 30.97 -27.57 3.37
CA ILE A 22 30.80 -26.84 2.11
C ILE A 22 29.35 -26.37 1.97
N ILE A 23 28.35 -27.20 2.25
CA ILE A 23 26.93 -26.82 2.19
C ILE A 23 26.65 -25.67 3.16
N ALA A 24 27.15 -25.73 4.39
CA ALA A 24 26.97 -24.67 5.40
C ALA A 24 27.57 -23.34 4.94
N LEU A 25 28.78 -23.36 4.36
CA LEU A 25 29.42 -22.17 3.80
C LEU A 25 28.59 -21.57 2.65
N LEU A 26 28.14 -22.39 1.71
CA LEU A 26 27.34 -21.93 0.57
C LEU A 26 26.01 -21.33 1.02
N ILE A 27 25.30 -21.97 1.95
CA ILE A 27 24.05 -21.46 2.52
C ILE A 27 24.28 -20.14 3.26
N GLY A 28 25.39 -20.02 4.00
CA GLY A 28 25.76 -18.80 4.72
C GLY A 28 25.88 -17.58 3.80
N ILE A 29 26.31 -17.78 2.55
CA ILE A 29 26.39 -16.70 1.54
C ILE A 29 25.04 -16.53 0.81
N LEU A 30 24.28 -17.61 0.57
CA LEU A 30 23.02 -17.56 -0.17
C LEU A 30 21.86 -16.90 0.60
N LEU A 31 21.72 -17.17 1.90
CA LEU A 31 20.60 -16.68 2.71
C LEU A 31 20.48 -15.15 2.75
N PRO A 32 21.55 -14.37 3.04
CA PRO A 32 21.46 -12.91 3.04
C PRO A 32 21.12 -12.36 1.65
N ALA A 33 21.75 -12.91 0.60
CA ALA A 33 21.51 -12.49 -0.79
C ALA A 33 20.04 -12.72 -1.21
N LEU A 34 19.44 -13.85 -0.80
CA LEU A 34 18.04 -14.15 -1.10
C LEU A 34 17.06 -13.20 -0.39
N GLY A 35 17.39 -12.76 0.84
CA GLY A 35 16.60 -11.78 1.56
C GLY A 35 16.55 -10.44 0.84
N GLU A 36 17.70 -9.96 0.37
CA GLU A 36 17.82 -8.70 -0.37
C GLU A 36 17.13 -8.76 -1.74
N ALA A 37 17.28 -9.88 -2.47
CA ALA A 37 16.58 -10.11 -3.73
C ALA A 37 15.05 -10.05 -3.56
N ARG A 38 14.51 -10.64 -2.49
CA ARG A 38 13.07 -10.57 -2.18
C ARG A 38 12.61 -9.15 -1.88
N LYS A 39 13.40 -8.38 -1.13
CA LYS A 39 13.10 -6.97 -0.84
C LYS A 39 13.07 -6.15 -2.13
N SER A 40 14.08 -6.30 -2.97
CA SER A 40 14.11 -5.65 -4.29
C SER A 40 12.92 -6.05 -5.15
N GLY A 41 12.54 -7.34 -5.18
CA GLY A 41 11.37 -7.81 -5.93
C GLY A 41 10.07 -7.16 -5.46
N ARG A 42 9.86 -7.03 -4.14
CA ARG A 42 8.70 -6.32 -3.57
C ARG A 42 8.68 -4.85 -3.96
N LEU A 43 9.84 -4.18 -3.96
CA LEU A 43 9.96 -2.79 -4.38
C LEU A 43 9.61 -2.62 -5.87
N THR A 44 10.10 -3.50 -6.74
CA THR A 44 9.77 -3.47 -8.17
C THR A 44 8.27 -3.64 -8.41
N LEU A 45 7.62 -4.55 -7.68
CA LEU A 45 6.16 -4.73 -7.76
C LEU A 45 5.42 -3.45 -7.33
N CYS A 46 5.80 -2.86 -6.19
CA CYS A 46 5.21 -1.61 -5.71
C CYS A 46 5.38 -0.46 -6.72
N LEU A 47 6.58 -0.31 -7.29
CA LEU A 47 6.86 0.68 -8.33
C LEU A 47 6.00 0.47 -9.57
N SER A 48 5.81 -0.78 -10.01
CA SER A 48 4.93 -1.12 -11.12
C SER A 48 3.47 -0.74 -10.84
N SER A 49 2.97 -1.09 -9.65
CA SER A 49 1.61 -0.71 -9.22
C SER A 49 1.43 0.81 -9.16
N MET A 50 2.40 1.56 -8.62
CA MET A 50 2.35 3.02 -8.59
C MET A 50 2.36 3.62 -10.00
N LYS A 51 3.17 3.08 -10.92
CA LYS A 51 3.15 3.49 -12.32
C LYS A 51 1.79 3.26 -12.97
N GLN A 52 1.18 2.10 -12.73
CA GLN A 52 -0.15 1.78 -13.26
C GLN A 52 -1.23 2.74 -12.73
N LEU A 53 -1.20 3.07 -11.44
CA LEU A 53 -2.09 4.09 -10.86
C LEU A 53 -1.86 5.48 -11.49
N GLY A 54 -0.61 5.90 -11.67
CA GLY A 54 -0.30 7.17 -12.31
C GLY A 54 -0.82 7.23 -13.75
N THR A 55 -0.66 6.13 -14.51
CA THR A 55 -1.18 6.05 -15.87
C THR A 55 -2.70 6.09 -15.93
N SER A 56 -3.40 5.39 -15.02
CA SER A 56 -4.88 5.38 -15.02
C SER A 56 -5.44 6.75 -14.67
N VAL A 57 -4.84 7.43 -13.70
CA VAL A 57 -5.23 8.80 -13.31
C VAL A 57 -5.01 9.77 -14.48
N HIS A 58 -3.89 9.67 -15.18
CA HIS A 58 -3.62 10.54 -16.34
C HIS A 58 -4.57 10.28 -17.51
N SER A 59 -4.87 9.01 -17.81
CA SER A 59 -5.87 8.65 -18.82
C SER A 59 -7.25 9.22 -18.48
N TYR A 60 -7.69 9.10 -17.22
CA TYR A 60 -8.94 9.70 -16.78
C TYR A 60 -8.94 11.23 -16.94
N ALA A 61 -7.88 11.90 -16.50
CA ALA A 61 -7.78 13.35 -16.63
C ALA A 61 -7.88 13.82 -18.08
N ALA A 62 -7.21 13.11 -19.00
CA ALA A 62 -7.27 13.41 -20.44
C ALA A 62 -8.71 13.31 -21.00
N ASP A 63 -9.49 12.33 -20.54
CA ASP A 63 -10.87 12.13 -20.98
C ASP A 63 -11.86 13.11 -20.33
N TYR A 64 -11.55 13.62 -19.13
CA TYR A 64 -12.47 14.40 -18.29
C TYR A 64 -12.01 15.84 -18.02
N GLN A 65 -11.51 16.55 -19.04
CA GLN A 65 -11.14 17.98 -18.94
C GLN A 65 -10.13 18.27 -17.80
N ASP A 66 -9.09 17.45 -17.69
CA ASP A 66 -8.04 17.51 -16.66
C ASP A 66 -8.55 17.35 -15.22
N LYS A 67 -9.78 16.85 -15.04
CA LYS A 67 -10.33 16.54 -13.71
C LYS A 67 -9.72 15.24 -13.21
N LEU A 68 -9.30 15.24 -11.95
CA LEU A 68 -8.84 14.04 -11.26
C LEU A 68 -10.02 13.34 -10.57
N ALA A 69 -10.01 12.01 -10.58
CA ALA A 69 -10.95 11.23 -9.80
C ALA A 69 -10.74 11.52 -8.30
N SER A 70 -11.76 12.07 -7.65
CA SER A 70 -11.74 12.39 -6.22
C SER A 70 -12.52 11.34 -5.45
N PHE A 71 -11.96 10.84 -4.35
CA PHE A 71 -12.63 9.92 -3.42
C PHE A 71 -13.53 10.69 -2.44
N THR A 72 -14.34 11.61 -3.00
CA THR A 72 -15.17 12.51 -2.22
C THR A 72 -16.57 11.99 -1.99
N VAL A 73 -17.13 12.37 -0.85
CA VAL A 73 -18.58 12.35 -0.67
C VAL A 73 -19.21 13.34 -1.65
N THR A 74 -20.29 12.89 -2.29
CA THR A 74 -21.17 13.68 -3.17
C THR A 74 -22.51 13.88 -2.49
N ALA A 75 -23.38 14.72 -3.04
CA ALA A 75 -24.74 14.89 -2.51
C ALA A 75 -25.51 13.55 -2.40
N ALA A 76 -25.29 12.63 -3.35
CA ALA A 76 -25.90 11.30 -3.35
C ALA A 76 -25.33 10.33 -2.30
N SER A 77 -24.18 10.66 -1.72
CA SER A 77 -23.48 9.82 -0.73
C SER A 77 -23.18 10.55 0.57
N ALA A 78 -23.87 11.68 0.80
CA ALA A 78 -23.77 12.49 2.01
C ALA A 78 -24.05 11.66 3.27
N ASP A 79 -24.79 10.56 3.14
CA ASP A 79 -25.10 9.64 4.21
C ASP A 79 -23.89 8.94 4.86
N ARG A 80 -22.75 8.93 4.17
CA ARG A 80 -21.49 8.37 4.68
C ARG A 80 -20.82 9.26 5.72
N LEU A 81 -21.21 10.54 5.83
CA LEU A 81 -20.66 11.46 6.82
C LEU A 81 -21.31 11.21 8.20
N THR A 82 -20.47 11.27 9.22
CA THR A 82 -20.87 10.99 10.61
C THR A 82 -21.64 12.16 11.21
N TYR A 83 -21.20 13.39 10.91
CA TYR A 83 -21.75 14.59 11.53
C TYR A 83 -22.92 15.17 10.70
N PRO A 84 -24.12 15.38 11.31
CA PRO A 84 -25.31 15.84 10.59
C PRO A 84 -25.15 17.20 9.89
N ASP A 85 -24.39 18.10 10.50
CA ASP A 85 -24.10 19.43 9.95
C ASP A 85 -23.29 19.31 8.65
N LEU A 86 -22.33 18.38 8.59
CA LEU A 86 -21.52 18.11 7.41
C LEU A 86 -22.32 17.38 6.31
N ARG A 87 -23.29 16.52 6.69
CA ARG A 87 -24.24 15.90 5.74
C ARG A 87 -25.07 16.95 5.03
N ALA A 88 -25.55 17.95 5.77
CA ALA A 88 -26.32 19.06 5.21
C ALA A 88 -25.46 19.90 4.24
N GLN A 89 -24.20 20.14 4.59
CA GLN A 89 -23.24 20.84 3.73
C GLN A 89 -22.93 20.06 2.44
N ALA A 90 -22.80 18.73 2.52
CA ALA A 90 -22.51 17.86 1.39
C ALA A 90 -23.66 17.72 0.38
N GLY A 91 -24.89 18.07 0.75
CA GLY A 91 -26.07 17.98 -0.11
C GLY A 91 -26.12 19.01 -1.25
N GLY A 92 -25.18 19.96 -1.29
CA GLY A 92 -25.10 20.99 -2.32
C GLY A 92 -24.24 20.58 -3.53
N ILE A 93 -23.09 21.25 -3.69
CA ILE A 93 -22.13 21.03 -4.77
C ILE A 93 -21.04 20.04 -4.36
N ASP A 94 -20.45 19.30 -5.31
CA ASP A 94 -19.42 18.27 -5.01
C ASP A 94 -18.21 18.82 -4.23
N THR A 95 -17.85 20.09 -4.44
CA THR A 95 -16.78 20.76 -3.69
C THR A 95 -17.13 21.01 -2.22
N ALA A 96 -18.41 21.19 -1.91
CA ALA A 96 -18.90 21.27 -0.53
C ALA A 96 -18.91 19.87 0.11
N GLY A 97 -19.25 18.83 -0.67
CA GLY A 97 -19.11 17.43 -0.25
C GLY A 97 -17.66 17.06 0.11
N ALA A 98 -16.69 17.50 -0.69
CA ALA A 98 -15.26 17.30 -0.41
C ALA A 98 -14.80 18.01 0.87
N ALA A 99 -15.27 19.23 1.09
CA ALA A 99 -14.96 19.98 2.30
C ALA A 99 -15.56 19.32 3.55
N ALA A 100 -16.83 18.92 3.45
CA ALA A 100 -17.54 18.23 4.51
C ALA A 100 -16.86 16.89 4.87
N GLN A 101 -16.40 16.12 3.88
CA GLN A 101 -15.65 14.89 4.13
C GLN A 101 -14.30 15.15 4.80
N ALA A 102 -13.56 16.18 4.41
CA ALA A 102 -12.29 16.52 5.04
C ALA A 102 -12.49 16.87 6.52
N VAL A 103 -13.49 17.69 6.84
CA VAL A 103 -13.85 18.04 8.22
C VAL A 103 -14.33 16.81 9.00
N ASP A 104 -15.12 15.93 8.39
CA ASP A 104 -15.56 14.67 9.01
C ASP A 104 -14.39 13.78 9.39
N ILE A 105 -13.39 13.63 8.50
CA ILE A 105 -12.16 12.89 8.77
C ILE A 105 -11.41 13.54 9.94
N ILE A 106 -11.22 14.87 9.92
CA ILE A 106 -10.50 15.59 10.97
C ILE A 106 -11.18 15.39 12.32
N ARG A 107 -12.49 15.64 12.43
CA ARG A 107 -13.24 15.50 13.68
C ARG A 107 -13.18 14.05 14.20
N ARG A 108 -13.42 13.05 13.33
CA ARG A 108 -13.34 11.62 13.71
C ARG A 108 -11.95 11.20 14.19
N ARG A 109 -10.89 11.72 13.59
CA ARG A 109 -9.51 11.30 13.86
C ARG A 109 -8.91 12.04 15.06
N THR A 110 -9.28 13.30 15.27
CA THR A 110 -8.79 14.14 16.37
C THR A 110 -9.65 14.03 17.62
N GLY A 111 -10.93 13.65 17.49
CA GLY A 111 -11.91 13.70 18.57
C GLY A 111 -12.39 15.12 18.92
N ASP A 112 -11.98 16.13 18.15
CA ASP A 112 -12.45 17.50 18.31
C ASP A 112 -13.66 17.77 17.41
N ASP A 113 -14.85 17.60 17.98
CA ASP A 113 -16.13 17.87 17.30
C ASP A 113 -16.36 19.38 17.04
N GLY A 114 -15.56 20.26 17.66
CA GLY A 114 -15.68 21.71 17.55
C GLY A 114 -15.02 22.31 16.30
N PHE A 115 -14.33 21.50 15.49
CA PHE A 115 -13.70 21.99 14.26
C PHE A 115 -14.76 22.55 13.29
N PRO A 116 -14.64 23.81 12.84
CA PRO A 116 -15.69 24.48 12.07
C PRO A 116 -15.89 23.86 10.68
N GLN A 117 -17.08 24.06 10.11
CA GLN A 117 -17.32 23.74 8.71
C GLN A 117 -16.46 24.63 7.82
N ILE A 118 -15.88 24.06 6.77
CA ILE A 118 -15.10 24.80 5.78
C ILE A 118 -15.92 24.78 4.49
N ASP A 119 -16.27 25.96 3.96
CA ASP A 119 -16.87 26.07 2.64
C ASP A 119 -15.79 26.20 1.56
N GLY A 120 -15.91 25.39 0.51
CA GLY A 120 -15.02 25.47 -0.64
C GLY A 120 -13.63 24.87 -0.39
N TRP A 121 -13.58 23.56 -0.18
CA TRP A 121 -12.33 22.81 -0.16
C TRP A 121 -12.00 22.32 -1.56
N ILE A 122 -10.98 22.89 -2.17
CA ILE A 122 -10.35 22.29 -3.35
C ILE A 122 -9.31 21.30 -2.79
N PRO A 123 -9.37 20.00 -3.13
CA PRO A 123 -8.36 19.05 -2.73
C PRO A 123 -7.01 19.51 -3.27
N HIS A 124 -6.25 20.24 -2.46
CA HIS A 124 -4.89 20.60 -2.81
C HIS A 124 -4.12 19.29 -2.91
N VAL A 125 -3.22 19.15 -3.91
CA VAL A 125 -2.40 17.95 -4.11
C VAL A 125 -1.68 17.51 -2.82
N LEU A 126 -1.37 18.48 -1.96
CA LEU A 126 -0.72 18.27 -0.67
C LEU A 126 -1.64 17.69 0.42
N TYR A 127 -2.97 17.78 0.31
CA TYR A 127 -3.92 17.30 1.34
C TYR A 127 -4.79 16.13 0.86
N THR A 128 -4.65 15.69 -0.40
CA THR A 128 -5.31 14.48 -0.92
C THR A 128 -4.96 13.22 -0.09
N HIS A 129 -3.81 13.24 0.58
CA HIS A 129 -3.36 12.15 1.43
C HIS A 129 -4.26 11.92 2.66
N LEU A 130 -5.06 12.90 3.11
CA LEU A 130 -5.94 12.74 4.27
C LEU A 130 -7.02 11.69 4.04
N VAL A 131 -7.65 11.69 2.85
CA VAL A 131 -8.67 10.69 2.47
C VAL A 131 -8.03 9.30 2.32
N LEU A 132 -6.83 9.25 1.72
CA LEU A 132 -6.08 8.02 1.59
C LEU A 132 -5.64 7.47 2.95
N GLN A 133 -5.20 8.32 3.89
CA GLN A 133 -4.86 7.91 5.25
C GLN A 133 -6.09 7.41 6.01
N ASP A 134 -7.26 8.05 5.83
CA ASP A 134 -8.51 7.57 6.42
C ASP A 134 -8.87 6.16 5.89
N TYR A 135 -8.75 5.95 4.58
CA TYR A 135 -8.94 4.64 3.94
C TYR A 135 -7.95 3.58 4.44
N LEU A 136 -6.67 3.95 4.56
CA LEU A 136 -5.60 3.10 5.08
C LEU A 136 -5.63 2.96 6.61
N ALA A 137 -6.60 3.58 7.28
CA ALA A 137 -6.77 3.65 8.72
C ALA A 137 -5.55 4.16 9.50
N ALA A 138 -4.63 4.88 8.85
CA ALA A 138 -3.49 5.50 9.51
C ALA A 138 -3.95 6.67 10.39
N ARG A 139 -3.35 6.83 11.57
CA ARG A 139 -3.60 8.02 12.41
C ARG A 139 -2.93 9.24 11.78
N LEU A 140 -3.62 10.38 11.85
CA LEU A 140 -3.03 11.68 11.57
C LEU A 140 -1.97 11.97 12.64
N PRO A 141 -0.82 12.58 12.26
CA PRO A 141 0.17 13.04 13.23
C PRO A 141 -0.39 14.10 14.19
#